data_AF-A0A139NBB9-F1
#
_entry.id   AF-A0A139NBB9-F1
#
_cell.length_a   1.000
_cell.length_b   1.000
_cell.length_c   1.000
_cell.angle_alpha   90.00
_cell.angle_beta   90.00
_cell.angle_gamma   90.00
#
_symmetry.space_group_name_H-M   'P 1'
#
loop_
_entity.id
_entity.type
_entity.pdbx_description
1 polymer ?
#
loop_
_entity_poly.entity_id
_entity_poly.type
_entity_poly.pdbx_seq_one_letter_code
_entity_poly.pdbx_strand_id
1 'polypeptide(L)'
;MINANDRLHFQKKGKITKYLRGLACYQSMDLVCEADGLPFSKDRPCIVKVTTYSPTRRKYDPPNWSPTVKAILDGLTDAGVWVDDNYEIIKTTSFSHGGLSGSKLWKIILEIEEMPWTS
;
A
#
# COMPACT_ATOMS: atom_id res chain seq x y z
N MET A 1 2.48 5.20 11.71
CA MET A 1 2.84 5.46 10.29
C MET A 1 4.25 6.02 10.20
N ILE A 2 4.86 5.93 9.03
CA ILE A 2 6.19 6.43 8.69
C ILE A 2 6.02 7.50 7.60
N ASN A 3 6.38 8.75 7.92
CA ASN A 3 6.44 9.82 6.94
C ASN A 3 7.86 9.91 6.34
N ALA A 4 7.97 10.21 5.04
CA ALA A 4 9.26 10.36 4.34
C ALA A 4 10.10 11.53 4.91
N ASN A 5 9.46 12.54 5.48
CA ASN A 5 10.13 13.68 6.09
C ASN A 5 10.56 13.41 7.55
N ASP A 6 10.12 12.30 8.15
CA ASP A 6 10.49 11.99 9.53
C ASP A 6 11.92 11.43 9.61
N ARG A 7 12.73 11.99 10.52
CA ARG A 7 14.04 11.43 10.89
C ARG A 7 13.89 10.42 12.04
N LEU A 8 13.14 9.35 11.82
CA LEU A 8 12.97 8.29 12.82
C LEU A 8 14.25 7.49 13.03
N HIS A 9 14.55 7.17 14.29
CA HIS A 9 15.58 6.19 14.63
C HIS A 9 15.29 4.83 13.97
N PHE A 10 16.33 4.17 13.44
CA PHE A 10 16.20 2.95 12.64
C PHE A 10 15.41 1.84 13.36
N GLN A 11 15.63 1.65 14.66
CA GLN A 11 14.90 0.65 15.45
C GLN A 11 13.39 0.95 15.51
N LYS A 12 13.01 2.22 15.67
CA LYS A 12 11.60 2.62 15.72
C LYS A 12 10.95 2.45 14.35
N LYS A 13 11.66 2.84 13.28
CA LYS A 13 11.22 2.60 11.89
C LYS A 13 11.00 1.11 11.65
N GLY A 14 11.96 0.26 12.00
CA GLY A 14 11.87 -1.19 11.83
C GLY A 14 10.68 -1.83 12.58
N LYS A 15 10.40 -1.41 13.81
CA LYS A 15 9.21 -1.87 14.56
C LYS A 15 7.90 -1.52 13.84
N ILE A 16 7.78 -0.29 13.33
CA ILE A 16 6.59 0.15 12.60
C ILE A 16 6.46 -0.61 11.27
N THR A 17 7.56 -0.76 10.52
CA THR A 17 7.59 -1.53 9.27
C THR A 17 7.14 -2.98 9.49
N LYS A 18 7.68 -3.67 10.49
CA LYS A 18 7.29 -5.06 10.81
C LYS A 18 5.80 -5.17 11.14
N TYR A 19 5.27 -4.23 11.91
CA TYR A 19 3.84 -4.18 12.24
C TYR A 19 2.98 -3.99 10.99
N LEU A 20 3.34 -3.04 10.12
CA LEU A 20 2.59 -2.76 8.89
C LEU A 20 2.60 -3.94 7.92
N ARG A 21 3.76 -4.61 7.73
CA ARG A 21 3.88 -5.82 6.91
C ARG A 21 2.95 -6.93 7.41
N GLY A 22 3.00 -7.22 8.71
CA GLY A 22 2.14 -8.25 9.31
C GLY A 22 0.65 -7.93 9.20
N LEU A 23 0.27 -6.65 9.39
CA LEU A 23 -1.12 -6.22 9.23
C LEU A 23 -1.61 -6.36 7.78
N ALA A 24 -0.78 -5.96 6.82
CA ALA A 24 -1.11 -6.08 5.39
C ALA A 24 -1.29 -7.55 5.01
N CYS A 25 -0.35 -8.41 5.40
CA CYS A 25 -0.41 -9.84 5.14
C CYS A 25 -1.68 -10.49 5.70
N TYR A 26 -2.05 -10.15 6.94
CA TYR A 26 -3.27 -10.64 7.57
C TYR A 26 -4.55 -10.16 6.84
N GLN A 27 -4.62 -8.88 6.48
CA GLN A 27 -5.79 -8.30 5.84
C GLN A 27 -5.99 -8.78 4.39
N SER A 28 -4.93 -9.22 3.71
CA SER A 28 -4.99 -9.65 2.32
C SER A 28 -5.23 -11.15 2.13
N MET A 29 -5.36 -11.94 3.22
CA MET A 29 -5.62 -13.38 3.12
C MET A 29 -6.90 -13.70 2.33
N ASP A 30 -7.94 -12.88 2.48
CA ASP A 30 -9.20 -13.08 1.75
C ASP A 30 -9.09 -12.63 0.27
N LEU A 31 -8.26 -11.61 -0.03
CA LEU A 31 -8.07 -11.10 -1.40
C LEU A 31 -7.42 -12.12 -2.35
N VAL A 32 -6.52 -12.96 -1.83
CA VAL A 32 -5.88 -14.03 -2.61
C VAL A 32 -6.91 -15.05 -3.08
N CYS A 33 -8.03 -15.21 -2.36
CA CYS A 33 -9.09 -16.16 -2.71
C CYS A 33 -10.05 -15.64 -3.79
N GLU A 34 -10.19 -14.32 -3.98
CA GLU A 34 -11.22 -13.72 -4.85
C GLU A 34 -10.81 -13.57 -6.33
N ALA A 35 -9.52 -13.51 -6.65
CA ALA A 35 -9.00 -13.32 -8.01
C ALA A 35 -8.74 -14.65 -8.78
N ASP A 36 -9.71 -15.58 -8.74
CA ASP A 36 -9.56 -16.99 -9.16
C ASP A 36 -8.39 -17.73 -8.48
N GLY A 37 -7.91 -17.21 -7.33
CA GLY A 37 -6.78 -17.78 -6.60
C GLY A 37 -5.39 -17.43 -7.16
N LEU A 38 -5.32 -16.71 -8.28
CA LEU A 38 -4.04 -16.45 -8.95
C LEU A 38 -3.41 -15.14 -8.46
N PRO A 39 -2.09 -15.07 -8.21
CA PRO A 39 -1.39 -13.82 -7.89
C PRO A 39 -1.15 -12.96 -9.13
N PHE A 40 -1.09 -11.62 -8.98
CA PHE A 40 -0.61 -10.76 -10.08
C PHE A 40 0.83 -11.11 -10.44
N SER A 41 1.15 -10.99 -11.73
CA SER A 41 2.43 -11.40 -12.30
C SER A 41 2.78 -10.53 -13.51
N LYS A 42 3.91 -10.80 -14.17
CA LYS A 42 4.31 -10.03 -15.36
C LYS A 42 3.24 -10.10 -16.48
N ASP A 43 2.54 -11.22 -16.57
CA ASP A 43 1.54 -11.51 -17.61
C ASP A 43 0.15 -10.97 -17.20
N ARG A 44 0.01 -10.57 -15.93
CA ARG A 44 -1.17 -9.94 -15.38
C ARG A 44 -0.76 -8.81 -14.43
N PRO A 45 -0.17 -7.72 -14.98
CA PRO A 45 0.32 -6.63 -14.16
C PRO A 45 -0.84 -5.87 -13.50
N CYS A 46 -0.53 -5.11 -12.45
CA CYS A 46 -1.50 -4.32 -11.72
C CYS A 46 -1.07 -2.86 -11.56
N ILE A 47 -2.03 -2.04 -11.20
CA ILE A 47 -1.81 -0.69 -10.68
C ILE A 47 -2.27 -0.61 -9.23
N VAL A 48 -1.58 0.19 -8.44
CA VAL A 48 -1.91 0.48 -7.04
C VAL A 48 -2.33 1.94 -6.92
N LYS A 49 -3.54 2.17 -6.43
CA LYS A 49 -4.04 3.50 -6.08
C LYS A 49 -4.05 3.63 -4.57
N VAL A 50 -3.33 4.62 -4.06
CA VAL A 50 -3.24 4.92 -2.63
C VAL A 50 -4.01 6.18 -2.34
N THR A 51 -5.10 6.05 -1.59
CA THR A 51 -5.88 7.18 -1.12
C THR A 51 -5.65 7.39 0.37
N THR A 52 -5.11 8.56 0.73
CA THR A 52 -4.86 8.92 2.13
C THR A 52 -5.96 9.84 2.67
N TYR A 53 -6.48 9.53 3.85
CA TYR A 53 -7.44 10.34 4.58
C TYR A 53 -6.84 10.82 5.89
N SER A 54 -6.89 12.13 6.14
CA SER A 54 -6.29 12.75 7.33
C SER A 54 -7.28 12.88 8.48
N PRO A 55 -6.84 12.77 9.73
CA PRO A 55 -7.70 13.00 10.90
C PRO A 55 -8.06 14.47 11.09
N THR A 56 -7.32 15.38 10.45
CA THR A 56 -7.52 16.83 10.56
C THR A 56 -7.41 17.49 9.19
N ARG A 57 -7.88 18.73 9.08
CA ARG A 57 -7.78 19.57 7.86
C ARG A 57 -6.37 20.14 7.61
N ARG A 58 -5.36 19.70 8.36
CA ARG A 58 -3.97 20.16 8.14
C ARG A 58 -3.51 19.70 6.75
N LYS A 59 -2.83 20.59 6.04
CA LYS A 59 -2.20 20.27 4.76
C LYS A 59 -1.10 19.22 4.96
N TYR A 60 -1.00 18.31 4.01
CA TYR A 60 0.05 17.30 3.92
C TYR A 60 0.17 16.88 2.46
N ASP A 61 1.32 16.32 2.09
CA ASP A 61 1.52 15.75 0.75
C ASP A 61 1.29 14.23 0.82
N PRO A 62 0.34 13.67 0.05
CA PRO A 62 0.10 12.23 0.01
C PRO A 62 1.36 11.37 -0.27
N PRO A 63 2.28 11.77 -1.17
CA PRO A 63 3.51 11.01 -1.43
C PRO A 63 4.44 10.86 -0.22
N ASN A 64 4.33 11.72 0.79
CA ASN A 64 5.13 11.60 2.01
C ASN A 64 4.82 10.31 2.79
N TRP A 65 3.72 9.63 2.48
CA TRP A 65 3.39 8.33 3.06
C TRP A 65 3.96 7.14 2.31
N SER A 66 4.77 7.35 1.27
CA SER A 66 5.41 6.28 0.51
C SER A 66 6.18 5.27 1.38
N PRO A 67 6.86 5.62 2.49
CA PRO A 67 7.51 4.61 3.34
C PRO A 67 6.51 3.75 4.11
N THR A 68 5.33 4.30 4.45
CA THR A 68 4.24 3.53 5.04
C THR A 68 3.67 2.57 4.00
N VAL A 69 3.39 3.07 2.80
CA VAL A 69 2.85 2.25 1.70
C VAL A 69 3.81 1.15 1.31
N LYS A 70 5.12 1.42 1.19
CA LYS A 70 6.11 0.39 0.86
C LYS A 70 6.10 -0.76 1.88
N ALA A 71 5.99 -0.46 3.17
CA ALA A 71 5.85 -1.50 4.19
C ALA A 71 4.54 -2.30 4.08
N ILE A 72 3.47 -1.71 3.53
CA ILE A 72 2.22 -2.41 3.26
C ILE A 72 2.39 -3.30 2.02
N LEU A 73 2.91 -2.77 0.90
CA LEU A 73 3.16 -3.52 -0.34
C LEU A 73 4.05 -4.74 -0.09
N ASP A 74 5.13 -4.55 0.67
CA ASP A 74 5.99 -5.60 1.18
C ASP A 74 5.22 -6.74 1.88
N GLY A 75 4.21 -6.41 2.69
CA GLY A 75 3.38 -7.40 3.37
C GLY A 75 2.36 -8.07 2.46
N LEU A 76 1.92 -7.39 1.40
CA LEU A 76 1.09 -7.99 0.34
C LEU A 76 1.90 -8.96 -0.52
N THR A 77 3.19 -8.69 -0.75
CA THR A 77 4.15 -9.65 -1.31
C THR A 77 4.27 -10.87 -0.41
N ASP A 78 4.46 -10.67 0.90
CA ASP A 78 4.56 -11.77 1.87
C ASP A 78 3.28 -12.64 1.89
N ALA A 79 2.12 -12.05 1.58
CA ALA A 79 0.84 -12.76 1.48
C ALA A 79 0.54 -13.38 0.10
N GLY A 80 1.36 -13.12 -0.92
CA GLY A 80 1.15 -13.68 -2.25
C GLY A 80 0.04 -13.01 -3.06
N VAL A 81 -0.29 -11.74 -2.80
CA VAL A 81 -1.20 -10.96 -3.68
C VAL A 81 -0.62 -10.82 -5.09
N TRP A 82 0.70 -10.70 -5.18
CA TRP A 82 1.50 -10.73 -6.39
C TRP A 82 2.75 -11.59 -6.16
N VAL A 83 3.37 -12.05 -7.25
CA VAL A 83 4.60 -12.84 -7.15
C VAL A 83 5.80 -12.01 -6.69
N ASP A 84 5.81 -10.70 -6.96
CA ASP A 84 6.81 -9.73 -6.52
C ASP A 84 6.27 -8.30 -6.68
N ASP A 85 6.85 -7.29 -6.00
CA ASP A 85 6.38 -5.90 -6.00
C ASP A 85 7.18 -4.96 -6.93
N ASN A 86 7.81 -5.54 -7.95
CA ASN A 86 8.67 -4.83 -8.90
C ASN A 86 7.88 -4.15 -10.05
N TYR A 87 8.59 -3.39 -10.89
CA TYR A 87 8.00 -2.60 -11.98
C TYR A 87 7.41 -3.45 -13.12
N GLU A 88 7.76 -4.74 -13.21
CA GLU A 88 7.17 -5.64 -14.20
C GLU A 88 5.73 -6.00 -13.83
N ILE A 89 5.40 -5.99 -12.55
CA ILE A 89 4.12 -6.42 -12.00
C ILE A 89 3.32 -5.21 -11.52
N ILE A 90 3.87 -4.38 -10.63
CA ILE A 90 3.25 -3.13 -10.19
C ILE A 90 3.67 -2.01 -11.13
N LYS A 91 2.82 -1.70 -12.11
CA LYS A 91 3.14 -0.75 -13.18
C LYS A 91 3.02 0.70 -12.75
N THR A 92 2.19 0.97 -11.74
CA THR A 92 1.98 2.32 -11.24
C THR A 92 1.59 2.26 -9.76
N THR A 93 2.15 3.18 -8.97
CA THR A 93 1.68 3.47 -7.61
C THR A 93 1.36 4.96 -7.54
N SER A 94 0.08 5.29 -7.42
CA SER A 94 -0.40 6.67 -7.37
C SER A 94 -0.82 7.06 -5.96
N PHE A 95 -0.61 8.33 -5.59
CA PHE A 95 -0.92 8.85 -4.26
C PHE A 95 -1.91 10.01 -4.38
N SER A 96 -3.06 9.90 -3.71
CA SER A 96 -4.14 10.88 -3.75
C SER A 96 -4.59 11.30 -2.34
N HIS A 97 -5.23 12.47 -2.28
CA HIS A 97 -5.89 12.98 -1.08
C HIS A 97 -7.37 12.57 -1.08
N GLY A 98 -7.81 11.85 -0.04
CA GLY A 98 -9.19 11.39 0.12
C GLY A 98 -10.08 12.26 1.01
N GLY A 99 -9.57 13.35 1.58
CA GLY A 99 -10.30 14.17 2.55
C GLY A 99 -10.06 13.76 4.00
N LEU A 100 -11.09 13.93 4.84
CA LEU A 100 -11.04 13.60 6.25
C LEU A 100 -11.32 12.11 6.49
N SER A 101 -10.58 11.50 7.42
CA SER A 101 -10.75 10.08 7.76
C SER A 101 -12.02 9.78 8.56
N GLY A 102 -12.70 10.81 9.07
CA GLY A 102 -13.85 10.67 9.97
C GLY A 102 -13.48 10.18 11.37
N SER A 103 -12.18 10.06 11.70
CA SER A 103 -11.71 9.60 13.01
C SER A 103 -10.47 10.38 13.48
N LYS A 104 -9.98 10.08 14.70
CA LYS A 104 -8.71 10.62 15.20
C LYS A 104 -7.48 9.98 14.56
N LEU A 105 -7.66 8.97 13.71
CA LEU A 105 -6.58 8.23 13.06
C LEU A 105 -6.49 8.57 11.58
N TRP A 106 -5.30 8.42 11.03
CA TRP A 106 -5.10 8.38 9.58
C TRP A 106 -5.72 7.10 9.02
N LYS A 107 -6.30 7.18 7.82
CA LYS A 107 -6.77 6.02 7.06
C LYS A 107 -6.07 6.01 5.71
N ILE A 108 -5.56 4.86 5.32
CA ILE A 108 -5.02 4.61 3.99
C ILE A 108 -5.89 3.54 3.37
N ILE A 109 -6.35 3.78 2.14
CA ILE A 109 -7.02 2.79 1.31
C ILE A 109 -6.08 2.47 0.15
N LEU A 110 -5.83 1.17 -0.06
CA LEU A 110 -5.17 0.65 -1.24
C LEU A 110 -6.23 0.00 -2.11
N GLU A 111 -6.30 0.44 -3.36
CA GLU A 111 -7.07 -0.22 -4.41
C GLU A 111 -6.06 -0.82 -5.39
N ILE A 112 -6.19 -2.11 -5.65
CA ILE A 112 -5.32 -2.86 -6.55
C ILE A 112 -6.20 -3.33 -7.69
N GLU A 113 -5.85 -2.91 -8.90
CA GLU A 113 -6.61 -3.22 -10.10
C GLU A 113 -5.66 -3.86 -11.11
N GLU A 114 -6.12 -4.88 -11.83
CA GLU A 114 -5.41 -5.36 -13.01
C GLU A 114 -5.22 -4.20 -14.00
N MET A 115 -4.00 -4.08 -14.54
CA MET A 115 -3.72 -3.05 -15.52
C MET A 115 -4.44 -3.40 -16.82
N PRO A 116 -5.34 -2.55 -17.32
CA PRO A 116 -5.98 -2.80 -18.60
C PRO A 116 -4.92 -2.70 -19.71
N TRP A 117 -4.86 -3.72 -20.56
CA TRP A 117 -4.06 -3.66 -21.78
C TRP A 117 -4.62 -2.54 -22.67
N THR A 118 -3.87 -1.45 -22.83
CA THR A 118 -4.18 -0.47 -23.86
C THR A 118 -3.68 -1.04 -25.19
N SER A 119 -4.61 -1.50 -26.03
CA SER A 119 -4.39 -1.86 -27.43
C SER A 119 -3.83 -0.71 -28.26
#